data_AF-A0A357SZQ2-F1
#
_entry.id   AF-A0A357SZQ2-F1
#
_cell.length_a   1.000
_cell.length_b   1.000
_cell.length_c   1.000
_cell.angle_alpha   90.00
_cell.angle_beta   90.00
_cell.angle_gamma   90.00
#
_symmetry.space_group_name_H-M   'P 1'
#
loop_
_entity.id
_entity.type
_entity.pdbx_description
1 polymer ?
#
loop_
_entity_poly.entity_id
_entity_poly.type
_entity_poly.pdbx_seq_one_letter_code
_entity_poly.pdbx_strand_id
1 'polypeptide(L)'
;MNLDRLEGISKLLRLLGVGEAHAELIVDSLEELRAEGYVFKTVDELPLHVIGMDLLTFSKLKPHLTVIPRLNINFLSDDLISAILKLSALGLELTDERLEGLLAFLRENEIKNLAQIMGFFPMRDMEVLDRYFGVRSRYFLITADADSAGKGSFTLQAVVERTSRNLVESERNREWEVKILRWLEK
;
A
#
# COMPACT_ATOMS: atom_id res chain seq x y z
N MET A 1 8.35 2.04 -5.11
CA MET A 1 7.22 1.25 -4.53
C MET A 1 7.32 1.34 -3.00
N ASN A 2 6.35 0.87 -2.21
CA ASN A 2 6.66 0.55 -0.79
C ASN A 2 7.86 -0.44 -0.67
N LEU A 3 8.27 -1.08 -1.77
CA LEU A 3 9.53 -1.82 -1.98
C LEU A 3 10.82 -0.97 -2.04
N ASP A 4 10.79 0.36 -1.96
CA ASP A 4 12.03 1.14 -2.08
C ASP A 4 12.99 0.93 -0.90
N ARG A 5 12.54 0.26 0.17
CA ARG A 5 13.35 -0.11 1.34
C ARG A 5 13.25 -1.62 1.62
N LEU A 6 14.18 -2.37 1.03
CA LEU A 6 14.38 -3.80 1.26
C LEU A 6 14.50 -4.18 2.75
N GLU A 7 15.07 -3.28 3.56
CA GLU A 7 15.18 -3.45 5.01
C GLU A 7 13.81 -3.56 5.71
N GLY A 8 12.80 -2.82 5.23
CA GLY A 8 11.43 -2.90 5.75
C GLY A 8 10.76 -4.23 5.42
N ILE A 9 11.02 -4.75 4.22
CA ILE A 9 10.55 -6.07 3.78
C ILE A 9 11.21 -7.17 4.62
N SER A 10 12.53 -7.09 4.84
CA SER A 10 13.26 -8.03 5.69
C SER A 10 12.64 -8.13 7.09
N LYS A 11 12.36 -6.99 7.71
CA LYS A 11 11.73 -6.93 9.05
C LYS A 11 10.30 -7.47 9.03
N LEU A 12 9.50 -7.13 8.03
CA LEU A 12 8.14 -7.64 7.87
C LEU A 12 8.12 -9.17 7.70
N LEU A 13 9.02 -9.73 6.88
CA LEU A 13 9.17 -11.17 6.71
C LEU A 13 9.51 -11.85 8.04
N ARG A 14 10.47 -11.31 8.79
CA ARG A 14 10.84 -11.84 10.13
C ARG A 14 9.67 -11.79 11.11
N LEU A 15 8.89 -10.70 11.12
CA LEU A 15 7.68 -10.59 11.95
C LEU A 15 6.61 -11.62 11.58
N LEU A 16 6.51 -12.00 10.31
CA LEU A 16 5.58 -13.04 9.82
C LEU A 16 6.10 -14.47 10.04
N GLY A 17 7.21 -14.63 10.75
CA GLY A 17 7.82 -15.91 11.11
C GLY A 17 8.64 -16.54 9.98
N VAL A 18 9.11 -15.74 9.01
CA VAL A 18 10.05 -16.19 7.98
C VAL A 18 11.47 -16.21 8.58
N GLY A 19 12.17 -17.33 8.44
CA GLY A 19 13.54 -17.48 8.95
C GLY A 19 14.51 -16.48 8.32
N GLU A 20 15.52 -16.07 9.08
CA GLU A 20 16.46 -15.00 8.70
C GLU A 20 17.12 -15.23 7.33
N ALA A 21 17.72 -16.40 7.10
CA ALA A 21 18.36 -16.74 5.83
C ALA A 21 17.37 -16.74 4.64
N HIS A 22 16.12 -17.10 4.88
CA HIS A 22 15.08 -17.11 3.85
C HIS A 22 14.57 -15.70 3.56
N ALA A 23 14.46 -14.86 4.58
CA ALA A 23 14.13 -13.45 4.43
C ALA A 23 15.23 -12.68 3.68
N GLU A 24 16.50 -13.00 3.93
CA GLU A 24 17.65 -12.44 3.19
C GLU A 24 17.61 -12.84 1.72
N LEU A 25 17.39 -14.12 1.40
CA LEU A 25 17.27 -14.58 0.01
C LEU A 25 16.18 -13.84 -0.79
N ILE A 26 15.03 -13.62 -0.16
CA ILE A 26 13.92 -12.86 -0.77
C ILE A 26 14.33 -11.40 -1.03
N VAL A 27 15.02 -10.81 -0.06
CA VAL A 27 15.47 -9.41 -0.12
C VAL A 27 16.54 -9.21 -1.19
N ASP A 28 17.52 -10.09 -1.26
CA ASP A 28 18.60 -10.05 -2.26
C ASP A 28 18.01 -10.17 -3.67
N SER A 29 17.05 -11.08 -3.88
CA SER A 29 16.38 -11.22 -5.17
C SER A 29 15.55 -9.97 -5.54
N LEU A 30 14.90 -9.33 -4.58
CA LEU A 30 14.21 -8.06 -4.81
C LEU A 30 15.19 -6.92 -5.14
N GLU A 31 16.41 -6.95 -4.59
CA GLU A 31 17.49 -6.02 -4.91
C GLU A 31 17.98 -6.19 -6.34
N GLU A 32 18.22 -7.43 -6.77
CA GLU A 32 18.65 -7.78 -8.13
C GLU A 32 17.63 -7.32 -9.17
N LEU A 33 16.35 -7.68 -8.98
CA LEU A 33 15.26 -7.26 -9.88
C LEU A 33 15.16 -5.73 -9.97
N ARG A 34 15.42 -5.03 -8.85
CA ARG A 34 15.46 -3.57 -8.84
C ARG A 34 16.66 -3.02 -9.61
N ALA A 35 17.84 -3.60 -9.45
CA ALA A 35 19.04 -3.20 -10.18
C ALA A 35 18.86 -3.39 -11.70
N GLU A 36 18.08 -4.39 -12.11
CA GLU A 36 17.68 -4.64 -13.50
C GLU A 36 16.57 -3.70 -14.01
N GLY A 37 16.01 -2.85 -13.14
CA GLY A 37 14.93 -1.93 -13.49
C GLY A 37 13.57 -2.61 -13.65
N TYR A 38 13.40 -3.82 -13.11
CA TYR A 38 12.12 -4.53 -13.15
C TYR A 38 11.07 -3.82 -12.29
N VAL A 39 9.89 -3.62 -12.86
CA VAL A 39 8.75 -2.98 -12.16
C VAL A 39 7.58 -3.96 -12.13
N PHE A 40 7.25 -4.41 -10.92
CA PHE A 40 6.08 -5.26 -10.68
C PHE A 40 4.79 -4.51 -11.02
N LYS A 41 3.95 -5.09 -11.87
CA LYS A 41 2.63 -4.52 -12.21
C LYS A 41 1.56 -4.97 -11.23
N THR A 42 1.75 -6.11 -10.58
CA THR A 42 0.90 -6.61 -9.50
C THR A 42 1.73 -7.29 -8.42
N VAL A 43 1.21 -7.32 -7.19
CA VAL A 43 1.79 -8.08 -6.07
C VAL A 43 1.78 -9.59 -6.39
N ASP A 44 0.85 -10.06 -7.22
CA ASP A 44 0.75 -11.47 -7.64
C ASP A 44 1.94 -11.96 -8.49
N GLU A 45 2.77 -11.05 -8.99
CA GLU A 45 3.99 -11.39 -9.74
C GLU A 45 5.14 -11.81 -8.80
N LEU A 46 5.09 -11.47 -7.51
CA LEU A 46 6.20 -11.71 -6.58
C LEU A 46 6.64 -13.18 -6.54
N PRO A 47 5.75 -14.20 -6.43
CA PRO A 47 6.16 -15.60 -6.39
C PRO A 47 6.79 -16.10 -7.70
N LEU A 48 6.57 -15.39 -8.81
CA LEU A 48 7.06 -15.79 -10.13
C LEU A 48 8.49 -15.29 -10.39
N HIS A 49 8.87 -14.19 -9.75
CA HIS A 49 10.14 -13.50 -10.03
C HIS A 49 11.08 -13.45 -8.83
N VAL A 50 10.55 -13.45 -7.61
CA VAL A 50 11.36 -13.32 -6.40
C VAL A 50 11.82 -14.69 -5.92
N ILE A 51 13.14 -14.91 -5.96
CA ILE A 51 13.76 -16.13 -5.48
C ILE A 51 13.52 -16.26 -3.97
N GLY A 52 13.19 -17.47 -3.52
CA GLY A 52 12.84 -17.75 -2.13
C GLY A 52 11.39 -17.46 -1.79
N MET A 53 10.61 -16.75 -2.61
CA MET A 53 9.20 -16.47 -2.31
C MET A 53 8.29 -17.68 -2.55
N ASP A 54 8.16 -18.56 -1.56
CA ASP A 54 7.18 -19.65 -1.62
C ASP A 54 5.72 -19.16 -1.44
N LEU A 55 4.75 -19.98 -1.84
CA LEU A 55 3.33 -19.63 -1.78
C LEU A 55 2.84 -19.37 -0.35
N LEU A 56 3.43 -20.02 0.65
CA LEU A 56 3.05 -19.85 2.05
C LEU A 56 3.50 -18.48 2.56
N THR A 57 4.74 -18.12 2.28
CA THR A 57 5.35 -16.83 2.62
C THR A 57 4.65 -15.71 1.88
N PHE A 58 4.38 -15.90 0.59
CA PHE A 58 3.58 -14.97 -0.19
C PHE A 58 2.18 -14.78 0.37
N SER A 59 1.48 -15.84 0.77
CA SER A 59 0.14 -15.73 1.33
C SER A 59 0.09 -14.88 2.61
N LYS A 60 1.12 -14.96 3.46
CA LYS A 60 1.28 -14.13 4.66
C LYS A 60 1.64 -12.69 4.33
N LEU A 61 2.49 -12.49 3.32
CA LEU A 61 3.05 -11.18 2.98
C LEU A 61 2.09 -10.33 2.13
N LYS A 62 1.36 -10.96 1.21
CA LYS A 62 0.47 -10.31 0.22
C LYS A 62 -0.50 -9.28 0.83
N PRO A 63 -1.17 -9.52 1.97
CA PRO A 63 -2.07 -8.54 2.58
C PRO A 63 -1.40 -7.22 2.98
N HIS A 64 -0.07 -7.21 3.13
CA HIS A 64 0.72 -6.07 3.58
C HIS A 64 1.45 -5.34 2.45
N LEU A 65 1.33 -5.83 1.20
CA LEU A 65 2.06 -5.30 0.05
C LEU A 65 1.14 -4.55 -0.92
N THR A 66 1.72 -3.56 -1.58
CA THR A 66 1.08 -2.87 -2.71
C THR A 66 2.12 -2.39 -3.71
N VAL A 67 1.72 -2.40 -4.99
CA VAL A 67 2.45 -1.73 -6.08
C VAL A 67 2.15 -0.23 -6.15
N ILE A 68 1.18 0.26 -5.36
CA ILE A 68 0.77 1.66 -5.33
C ILE A 68 1.79 2.50 -4.53
N PRO A 69 2.24 3.67 -5.04
CA PRO A 69 3.36 4.42 -4.48
C PRO A 69 3.08 5.14 -3.14
N ARG A 70 1.82 5.42 -2.78
CA ARG A 70 1.46 6.01 -1.49
C ARG A 70 0.16 5.40 -0.97
N LEU A 71 0.14 5.01 0.30
CA LEU A 71 -1.01 4.45 0.99
C LEU A 71 -1.90 5.57 1.53
N ASN A 72 -3.21 5.50 1.29
CA ASN A 72 -4.12 6.50 1.84
C ASN A 72 -4.38 6.25 3.33
N ILE A 73 -3.84 7.09 4.20
CA ILE A 73 -3.87 6.90 5.66
C ILE A 73 -5.29 6.80 6.23
N ASN A 74 -6.27 7.43 5.58
CA ASN A 74 -7.68 7.41 6.01
C ASN A 74 -8.35 6.03 5.84
N PHE A 75 -7.78 5.13 5.05
CA PHE A 75 -8.39 3.83 4.73
C PHE A 75 -7.59 2.62 5.23
N LEU A 76 -6.48 2.85 5.91
CA LEU A 76 -5.66 1.76 6.45
C LEU A 76 -6.21 1.29 7.79
N SER A 77 -6.03 0.01 8.09
CA SER A 77 -6.29 -0.51 9.42
C SER A 77 -5.23 -0.01 10.41
N ASP A 78 -5.62 0.09 11.68
CA ASP A 78 -4.72 0.42 12.79
C ASP A 78 -3.50 -0.52 12.83
N ASP A 79 -3.71 -1.81 12.58
CA ASP A 79 -2.64 -2.81 12.55
C ASP A 79 -1.61 -2.51 11.44
N LEU A 80 -2.09 -2.12 10.26
CA LEU A 80 -1.21 -1.82 9.13
C LEU A 80 -0.46 -0.51 9.35
N ILE A 81 -1.13 0.51 9.88
CA ILE A 81 -0.49 1.78 10.28
C ILE A 81 0.58 1.51 11.33
N SER A 82 0.23 0.77 12.39
CA SER A 82 1.14 0.38 13.46
C SER A 82 2.33 -0.38 12.93
N ALA A 83 2.12 -1.36 12.06
CA ALA A 83 3.19 -2.12 11.43
C ALA A 83 4.12 -1.19 10.64
N ILE A 84 3.59 -0.32 9.78
CA ILE A 84 4.40 0.60 8.97
C ILE A 84 5.22 1.56 9.87
N LEU A 85 4.61 2.09 10.92
CA LEU A 85 5.27 3.05 11.82
C LEU A 85 6.27 2.40 12.78
N LYS A 86 5.98 1.18 13.27
CA LYS A 86 6.86 0.42 14.18
C LYS A 86 7.96 -0.34 13.44
N LEU A 87 7.81 -0.60 12.14
CA LEU A 87 8.89 -1.11 11.30
C LEU A 87 10.00 -0.04 11.29
N SER A 88 11.03 -0.28 12.10
CA SER A 88 12.20 0.57 12.32
C SER A 88 12.97 0.97 11.05
N ALA A 89 12.56 0.49 9.86
CA ALA A 89 13.01 0.97 8.55
C ALA A 89 12.68 2.45 8.29
N LEU A 90 11.78 3.06 9.06
CA LEU A 90 11.53 4.51 9.01
C LEU A 90 12.42 5.32 9.97
N GLY A 91 13.10 4.67 10.93
CA GLY A 91 13.89 5.34 11.97
C GLY A 91 13.05 6.22 12.92
N LEU A 92 11.73 6.00 12.97
CA LEU A 92 10.80 6.79 13.77
C LEU A 92 10.85 6.34 15.22
N GLU A 93 11.31 7.21 16.12
CA GLU A 93 11.14 7.01 17.55
C GLU A 93 9.70 7.39 17.94
N LEU A 94 8.80 6.42 17.83
CA LEU A 94 7.41 6.56 18.24
C LEU A 94 7.14 5.69 19.47
N THR A 95 6.75 6.33 20.57
CA THR A 95 6.29 5.61 21.77
C THR A 95 4.93 4.98 21.52
N ASP A 96 4.60 3.91 22.25
CA ASP A 96 3.28 3.26 22.15
C ASP A 96 2.15 4.24 22.45
N GLU A 97 2.30 5.11 23.46
CA GLU A 97 1.32 6.17 23.80
C GLU A 97 1.08 7.15 22.64
N ARG A 98 2.15 7.55 21.92
CA ARG A 98 2.02 8.44 20.76
C ARG A 98 1.37 7.75 19.58
N LEU A 99 1.66 6.46 19.38
CA LEU A 99 1.01 5.65 18.35
C LEU A 99 -0.48 5.51 18.65
N GLU A 100 -0.85 5.16 19.87
CA GLU A 100 -2.26 5.06 20.28
C GLU A 100 -2.99 6.39 20.11
N GLY A 101 -2.37 7.50 20.52
CA GLY A 101 -2.92 8.84 20.30
C GLY A 101 -3.13 9.17 18.82
N LEU A 102 -2.17 8.80 17.96
CA LEU A 102 -2.31 8.97 16.52
C LEU A 102 -3.47 8.14 15.96
N LEU A 103 -3.55 6.85 16.32
CA LEU A 103 -4.62 5.96 15.84
C LEU A 103 -6.00 6.42 16.30
N ALA A 104 -6.13 6.92 17.53
CA ALA A 104 -7.36 7.53 18.01
C ALA A 104 -7.72 8.78 17.18
N PHE A 105 -6.74 9.65 16.93
CA PHE A 105 -6.95 10.83 16.10
C PHE A 105 -7.39 10.49 14.68
N LEU A 106 -6.78 9.50 14.04
CA LEU A 106 -7.14 9.05 12.69
C LEU A 106 -8.55 8.44 12.61
N ARG A 107 -9.01 7.76 13.67
CA ARG A 107 -10.36 7.19 13.73
C ARG A 107 -11.45 8.26 13.84
N GLU A 108 -11.15 9.36 14.50
CA GLU A 108 -12.11 10.45 14.73
C GLU A 108 -12.09 11.53 13.64
N ASN A 109 -11.03 11.58 12.82
CA ASN A 109 -10.79 12.70 11.90
C ASN A 109 -10.50 12.22 10.47
N GLU A 110 -11.19 12.81 9.49
CA GLU A 110 -10.80 12.71 8.09
C GLU A 110 -9.56 13.60 7.83
N ILE A 111 -8.43 12.98 7.53
CA ILE A 111 -7.18 13.70 7.26
C ILE A 111 -7.19 14.23 5.84
N LYS A 112 -7.18 15.56 5.72
CA LYS A 112 -7.15 16.30 4.44
C LYS A 112 -5.74 16.61 3.99
N ASN A 113 -4.79 16.66 4.93
CA ASN A 113 -3.37 16.88 4.70
C ASN A 113 -2.55 16.19 5.81
N LEU A 114 -1.44 15.54 5.46
CA LEU A 114 -0.54 14.92 6.43
C LEU A 114 0.06 15.92 7.44
N ALA A 115 0.09 17.23 7.13
CA ALA A 115 0.45 18.23 8.13
C ALA A 115 -0.44 18.18 9.40
N GLN A 116 -1.68 17.67 9.31
CA GLN A 116 -2.56 17.54 10.47
C GLN A 116 -2.05 16.53 11.52
N ILE A 117 -1.22 15.57 11.12
CA ILE A 117 -0.63 14.59 12.04
C ILE A 117 0.77 14.98 12.51
N MET A 118 1.25 16.18 12.16
CA MET A 118 2.61 16.62 12.54
C MET A 118 2.81 16.74 14.04
N GLY A 119 1.75 16.92 14.84
CA GLY A 119 1.86 16.91 16.31
C GLY A 119 2.33 15.57 16.87
N PHE A 120 2.17 14.49 16.10
CA PHE A 120 2.59 13.15 16.48
C PHE A 120 4.02 12.81 16.07
N PHE A 121 4.72 13.66 15.31
CA PHE A 121 6.05 13.35 14.75
C PHE A 121 6.98 14.57 14.69
N PRO A 122 8.29 14.43 14.93
CA PRO A 122 9.28 15.46 14.59
C PRO A 122 9.22 15.87 13.10
N MET A 123 9.59 17.11 12.77
CA MET A 123 9.63 17.60 11.38
C MET A 123 10.43 16.69 10.43
N ARG A 124 11.59 16.18 10.87
CA ARG A 124 12.44 15.26 10.09
C ARG A 124 11.71 13.97 9.67
N ASP A 125 10.75 13.54 10.47
CA ASP A 125 10.02 12.29 10.31
C ASP A 125 8.83 12.48 9.36
N MET A 126 8.31 13.70 9.25
CA MET A 126 7.23 14.05 8.32
C MET A 126 7.63 13.86 6.85
N GLU A 127 8.90 14.12 6.50
CA GLU A 127 9.41 13.85 5.14
C GLU A 127 9.44 12.36 4.80
N VAL A 128 9.61 11.51 5.81
CA VAL A 128 9.56 10.06 5.64
C VAL A 128 8.10 9.64 5.47
N LEU A 129 7.20 10.16 6.32
CA LEU A 129 5.77 9.86 6.25
C LEU A 129 5.13 10.28 4.93
N ASP A 130 5.49 11.43 4.34
CA ASP A 130 4.94 11.87 3.04
C ASP A 130 5.28 10.91 1.89
N ARG A 131 6.34 10.12 2.03
CA ARG A 131 6.70 9.12 1.01
C ARG A 131 5.83 7.86 1.08
N TYR A 132 5.36 7.50 2.28
CA TYR A 132 4.55 6.29 2.50
C TYR A 132 3.06 6.57 2.45
N PHE A 133 2.64 7.68 3.06
CA PHE A 133 1.26 8.02 3.20
C PHE A 133 0.84 9.11 2.22
N GLY A 134 -0.43 9.06 1.86
CA GLY A 134 -1.16 10.14 1.23
C GLY A 134 -2.52 10.26 1.88
N VAL A 135 -3.27 11.28 1.48
CA VAL A 135 -4.64 11.54 1.94
C VAL A 135 -5.67 11.35 0.82
N ARG A 136 -5.20 11.00 -0.38
CA ARG A 136 -6.00 10.80 -1.57
C ARG A 136 -5.60 9.50 -2.25
N SER A 137 -6.60 8.75 -2.68
CA SER A 137 -6.41 7.59 -3.54
C SER A 137 -6.59 7.98 -5.00
N ARG A 138 -5.72 7.44 -5.86
CA ARG A 138 -5.92 7.43 -7.32
C ARG A 138 -6.44 6.08 -7.80
N TYR A 139 -6.21 5.01 -7.06
CA TYR A 139 -6.61 3.66 -7.42
C TYR A 139 -7.74 3.19 -6.52
N PHE A 140 -8.70 2.49 -7.11
CA PHE A 140 -9.86 1.95 -6.40
C PHE A 140 -10.16 0.53 -6.89
N LEU A 141 -10.75 -0.28 -6.02
CA LEU A 141 -11.39 -1.53 -6.39
C LEU A 141 -12.91 -1.29 -6.37
N ILE A 142 -13.55 -1.42 -7.53
CA ILE A 142 -15.00 -1.38 -7.66
C ILE A 142 -15.49 -2.82 -7.68
N THR A 143 -16.31 -3.20 -6.71
CA THR A 143 -17.01 -4.48 -6.69
C THR A 143 -18.48 -4.23 -7.00
N ALA A 144 -19.04 -4.98 -7.95
CA ALA A 144 -20.45 -4.92 -8.32
C ALA A 144 -21.04 -6.32 -8.34
N ASP A 145 -22.09 -6.54 -7.55
CA ASP A 145 -22.87 -7.77 -7.58
C ASP A 145 -24.03 -7.59 -8.57
N ALA A 146 -24.21 -8.57 -9.44
CA ALA A 146 -25.23 -8.53 -10.48
C ALA A 146 -26.02 -9.83 -10.52
N ASP A 147 -27.34 -9.68 -10.60
CA ASP A 147 -28.26 -10.80 -10.78
C ASP A 147 -28.74 -10.84 -12.23
N SER A 148 -28.50 -11.95 -12.91
CA SER A 148 -29.06 -12.19 -14.24
C SER A 148 -30.17 -13.21 -14.15
N ALA A 149 -31.34 -12.87 -14.70
CA ALA A 149 -32.45 -13.80 -14.83
C ALA A 149 -31.97 -15.07 -15.57
N GLY A 150 -32.02 -16.22 -14.89
CA GLY A 150 -31.62 -17.52 -15.44
C GLY A 150 -30.13 -17.89 -15.37
N LYS A 151 -29.23 -16.99 -14.95
CA LYS A 151 -27.79 -17.30 -14.79
C LYS A 151 -27.27 -17.23 -13.36
N GLY A 152 -28.10 -16.78 -12.42
CA GLY A 152 -27.71 -16.60 -11.01
C GLY A 152 -27.02 -15.26 -10.75
N SER A 153 -26.52 -15.13 -9.53
CA SER A 153 -25.75 -13.98 -9.05
C SER A 153 -24.28 -14.14 -9.43
N PHE A 154 -23.64 -13.09 -9.92
CA PHE A 154 -22.20 -13.05 -10.17
C PHE A 154 -21.58 -11.76 -9.60
N THR A 155 -20.32 -11.83 -9.22
CA THR A 155 -19.59 -10.68 -8.65
C THR A 155 -18.52 -10.21 -9.65
N LEU A 156 -18.63 -8.95 -10.04
CA LEU A 156 -17.64 -8.26 -10.86
C LEU A 156 -16.69 -7.47 -9.95
N GLN A 157 -15.39 -7.61 -10.16
CA GLN A 157 -14.37 -6.81 -9.48
C GLN A 157 -13.50 -6.09 -10.51
N ALA A 158 -13.47 -4.76 -10.48
CA ALA A 158 -12.69 -3.92 -11.38
C ALA A 158 -11.67 -3.07 -10.60
N VAL A 159 -10.40 -3.18 -10.94
CA VAL A 159 -9.35 -2.26 -10.48
C VAL A 159 -9.34 -1.07 -11.42
N VAL A 160 -9.51 0.13 -10.87
CA VAL A 160 -9.63 1.35 -11.64
C VAL A 160 -8.65 2.42 -11.17
N GLU A 161 -8.26 3.29 -12.08
CA GLU A 161 -7.47 4.49 -11.81
C GLU A 161 -8.31 5.73 -12.12
N ARG A 162 -8.42 6.63 -11.15
CA ARG A 162 -8.99 7.96 -11.35
C ARG A 162 -7.94 8.84 -12.01
N THR A 163 -8.23 9.25 -13.23
CA THR A 163 -7.42 10.16 -14.05
C THR A 163 -8.15 11.49 -14.21
N SER A 164 -7.41 12.56 -14.44
CA SER A 164 -8.00 13.86 -14.80
C SER A 164 -7.80 14.09 -16.29
N ARG A 165 -8.88 14.36 -17.01
CA ARG A 165 -8.78 14.86 -18.38
C ARG A 165 -8.61 16.36 -18.32
N ASN A 166 -7.48 16.87 -18.81
CA ASN A 166 -7.26 18.31 -18.93
C ASN A 166 -8.07 18.85 -20.10
N LEU A 167 -9.33 19.17 -19.86
CA LEU A 167 -10.05 20.14 -20.67
C LEU A 167 -9.83 21.50 -20.01
N VAL A 168 -8.78 22.19 -20.46
CA VAL A 168 -8.43 23.59 -20.13
C VAL A 168 -7.71 23.81 -18.77
N GLU A 169 -6.67 24.66 -18.82
CA GLU A 169 -5.70 25.03 -17.77
C GLU A 169 -6.28 25.75 -16.52
N SER A 170 -7.47 25.38 -16.05
CA SER A 170 -8.01 25.91 -14.80
C SER A 170 -8.37 24.78 -13.85
N GLU A 171 -7.84 24.83 -12.62
CA GLU A 171 -8.09 23.82 -11.58
C GLU A 171 -9.59 23.66 -11.24
N ARG A 172 -10.44 24.59 -11.67
CA ARG A 172 -11.88 24.62 -11.40
C ARG A 172 -12.72 23.67 -12.28
N ASN A 173 -12.19 23.23 -13.43
CA ASN A 173 -12.93 22.38 -14.39
C ASN A 173 -12.22 21.04 -14.65
N ARG A 174 -11.69 20.39 -13.61
CA ARG A 174 -11.18 19.01 -13.77
C ARG A 174 -12.36 18.05 -13.89
N GLU A 175 -12.60 17.55 -15.10
CA GLU A 175 -13.41 16.36 -15.29
C GLU A 175 -12.60 15.12 -14.89
N TRP A 176 -13.17 14.34 -13.98
CA TRP A 176 -12.56 13.10 -13.51
C TRP A 176 -13.05 11.95 -14.39
N GLU A 177 -12.11 11.18 -14.92
CA GLU A 177 -12.40 9.97 -15.67
C GLU A 177 -11.89 8.74 -14.90
N VAL A 178 -12.63 7.65 -14.99
CA VAL A 178 -12.27 6.36 -14.41
C VAL A 178 -11.73 5.47 -15.51
N LYS A 179 -10.44 5.16 -15.44
CA LYS A 179 -9.79 4.20 -16.34
C LYS A 179 -9.85 2.82 -15.70
N ILE A 180 -10.53 1.87 -16.33
CA ILE A 180 -10.49 0.47 -15.90
C ILE A 180 -9.13 -0.11 -16.28
N LEU A 181 -8.37 -0.54 -15.28
CA LEU A 181 -7.06 -1.16 -15.48
C LEU A 181 -7.19 -2.68 -15.68
N ARG A 182 -8.09 -3.30 -14.91
CA ARG A 182 -8.36 -4.74 -14.94
C ARG A 182 -9.76 -5.02 -14.40
N TRP A 183 -10.37 -6.10 -14.85
CA TRP A 183 -11.61 -6.63 -14.26
C TRP A 183 -11.58 -8.16 -14.17
N LEU A 184 -12.38 -8.71 -13.26
CA LEU A 184 -12.57 -10.12 -12.99
C LEU A 184 -14.07 -10.39 -12.78
N GLU A 185 -14.56 -11.49 -13.31
CA GLU A 185 -15.92 -11.99 -13.13
C GLU A 185 -15.85 -13.32 -12.38
N LYS A 186 -16.64 -13.48 -11.33
CA LYS A 186 -16.71 -14.68 -10.49
C LYS A 186 -18.14 -15.18 -10.37
#